data_AF-A0A7V2REV4-F1
#
_entry.id   AF-A0A7V2REV4-F1
#
_cell.length_a   1.000
_cell.length_b   1.000
_cell.length_c   1.000
_cell.angle_alpha   90.00
_cell.angle_beta   90.00
_cell.angle_gamma   90.00
#
_symmetry.space_group_name_H-M   'P 1'
#
loop_
_entity.id
_entity.type
_entity.pdbx_description
1 polymer ?
#
loop_
_entity_poly.entity_id
_entity_poly.type
_entity_poly.pdbx_seq_one_letter_code
_entity_poly.pdbx_strand_id
1 'polypeptide(L)' 'MFNFRSPSFKKLGLEPDNLSDSELIDLMLKEPRLVRRPVVRIDGKVYFNANKSVLASLVV' A
#
# COMPACT_ATOMS: atom_id res chain seq x y z
N MET A 1 2.62 -2.79 0.89
CA MET A 1 2.08 -2.02 -0.24
C MET A 1 0.56 -1.86 -0.15
N PHE A 2 -0.21 -2.94 -0.06
CA PHE A 2 -1.69 -2.90 -0.05
C PHE A 2 -2.30 -2.42 1.29
N ASN A 3 -3.46 -1.75 1.24
CA ASN A 3 -4.15 -1.11 2.35
C ASN A 3 -5.48 -1.81 2.71
N PHE A 4 -5.37 -2.96 3.38
CA PHE A 4 -6.51 -3.73 3.91
C PHE A 4 -7.37 -2.97 4.93
N ARG A 5 -6.83 -1.92 5.55
CA ARG A 5 -7.57 -1.11 6.53
C ARG A 5 -8.41 0.00 5.89
N SER A 6 -8.29 0.20 4.57
CA SER A 6 -9.01 1.26 3.88
C SER A 6 -10.53 1.03 3.91
N PRO A 7 -11.34 2.11 3.96
CA PRO A 7 -12.79 1.99 3.80
C PRO A 7 -13.19 1.33 2.48
N SER A 8 -12.43 1.55 1.41
CA SER A 8 -12.69 0.92 0.11
C SER A 8 -12.55 -0.60 0.19
N PHE A 9 -11.49 -1.12 0.83
CA PHE A 9 -11.31 -2.57 0.98
C PHE A 9 -12.42 -3.19 1.83
N LYS A 10 -12.75 -2.57 2.97
CA LYS A 10 -13.83 -3.07 3.85
C LYS A 10 -15.18 -3.20 3.14
N LYS A 11 -15.47 -2.30 2.18
CA LYS A 11 -16.70 -2.35 1.38
C LYS A 11 -16.74 -3.48 0.35
N LEU A 12 -15.60 -4.08 0.02
CA LEU A 12 -15.55 -5.21 -0.93
C LEU A 12 -16.00 -6.54 -0.30
N GLY A 13 -15.99 -6.65 1.04
CA GLY A 13 -16.41 -7.88 1.74
C GLY A 13 -15.52 -9.09 1.46
N LEU A 14 -14.26 -8.86 1.09
CA LEU A 14 -13.28 -9.90 0.79
C LEU A 14 -12.44 -10.24 2.02
N GLU A 15 -12.16 -11.53 2.22
CA GLU A 15 -11.24 -12.00 3.26
C GLU A 15 -9.78 -11.87 2.78
N PRO A 16 -8.91 -11.17 3.53
CA PRO A 16 -7.52 -10.92 3.11
C PRO A 16 -6.70 -12.18 2.83
N ASP A 17 -6.91 -13.24 3.61
CA ASP A 17 -6.07 -14.45 3.60
C ASP A 17 -6.24 -15.31 2.32
N ASN A 18 -7.25 -15.01 1.50
CA ASN A 18 -7.57 -15.75 0.28
C ASN A 18 -7.10 -15.05 -1.01
N LEU A 19 -6.46 -13.89 -0.92
CA LEU A 19 -6.09 -13.10 -2.10
C LEU A 19 -4.63 -13.34 -2.51
N SER A 20 -4.42 -13.70 -3.77
CA SER A 20 -3.09 -13.80 -4.39
C SER A 20 -2.48 -12.42 -4.67
N ASP A 21 -1.16 -12.36 -4.83
CA ASP A 21 -0.45 -11.12 -5.15
C ASP A 21 -0.94 -10.48 -6.45
N SER A 22 -1.26 -11.27 -7.48
CA SER A 22 -1.83 -10.76 -8.74
C SER A 22 -3.19 -10.13 -8.54
N GLU A 23 -4.07 -10.74 -7.74
CA GLU A 23 -5.39 -10.18 -7.43
C GLU A 23 -5.27 -8.89 -6.63
N LEU A 24 -4.31 -8.81 -5.70
CA LEU A 24 -4.02 -7.58 -4.97
C LEU A 24 -3.56 -6.46 -5.92
N ILE A 25 -2.73 -6.78 -6.92
CA ILE A 25 -2.32 -5.81 -7.95
C ILE A 25 -3.52 -5.34 -8.77
N ASP A 26 -4.34 -6.26 -9.27
CA ASP A 26 -5.55 -5.92 -10.04
C ASP A 26 -6.53 -5.06 -9.24
N LEU A 27 -6.68 -5.34 -7.95
CA LEU A 27 -7.49 -4.53 -7.04
C LEU A 27 -6.91 -3.11 -6.91
N MET A 28 -5.60 -2.95 -6.75
CA MET A 28 -4.98 -1.62 -6.69
C MET A 28 -5.10 -0.84 -8.00
N LEU A 29 -5.09 -1.52 -9.16
CA LEU A 29 -5.31 -0.89 -10.46
C LEU A 29 -6.74 -0.36 -10.58
N LYS A 30 -7.73 -1.10 -10.07
CA LYS A 30 -9.14 -0.69 -10.06
C LYS A 30 -9.44 0.40 -9.03
N GLU A 31 -8.85 0.30 -7.85
CA GLU A 31 -9.02 1.26 -6.76
C GLU A 31 -7.65 1.69 -6.20
N PRO A 32 -7.08 2.80 -6.71
CA PRO A 32 -5.76 3.29 -6.31
C PRO A 32 -5.63 3.62 -4.82
N ARG A 33 -6.74 3.85 -4.09
CA ARG A 33 -6.73 4.09 -2.64
C ARG A 33 -6.34 2.85 -1.83
N LEU A 34 -6.33 1.67 -2.48
CA LEU A 34 -5.82 0.43 -1.88
C LEU A 34 -4.29 0.40 -1.78
N VAL A 35 -3.57 1.34 -2.39
CA VAL A 35 -2.13 1.50 -2.15
C VAL A 35 -1.91 2.28 -0.85
N ARG A 36 -1.07 1.79 0.06
CA ARG A 36 -0.66 2.52 1.28
C ARG A 36 0.11 3.78 0.92
N ARG A 37 -0.31 4.92 1.49
CA ARG A 37 0.22 6.25 1.18
C ARG A 37 0.70 6.96 2.46
N PRO A 38 1.65 7.90 2.37
CA PRO A 38 2.33 8.35 1.15
C PRO A 38 3.29 7.29 0.60
N VAL A 39 3.62 7.39 -0.70
CA VAL A 39 4.60 6.54 -1.38
C VAL A 39 5.78 7.42 -1.76
N VAL A 40 6.97 7.06 -1.29
CA VAL A 40 8.22 7.79 -1.56
C VAL A 40 9.19 6.85 -2.26
N ARG A 41 9.91 7.34 -3.28
CA ARG A 41 10.93 6.58 -4.01
C ARG A 41 12.26 7.32 -3.93
N ILE A 42 13.29 6.68 -3.39
CA ILE A 42 14.65 7.21 -3.24
C ILE A 42 15.62 6.11 -3.67
N ASP A 43 16.58 6.43 -4.54
CA ASP A 43 17.62 5.51 -5.05
C ASP A 43 17.09 4.15 -5.52
N GLY A 44 15.97 4.18 -6.25
CA GLY A 44 15.33 2.97 -6.79
C GLY A 44 14.50 2.17 -5.77
N LYS A 45 14.61 2.45 -4.47
CA LYS A 45 13.82 1.80 -3.41
C LYS A 45 12.52 2.54 -3.15
N VAL A 46 11.44 1.79 -2.90
CA VAL A 46 10.08 2.31 -2.65
C VAL A 46 9.70 2.15 -1.18
N TYR A 47 9.20 3.22 -0.59
CA TYR A 47 8.77 3.30 0.79
C TYR A 47 7.27 3.60 0.83
N PHE A 48 6.47 2.57 1.14
CA PHE A 48 5.03 2.72 1.34
C PHE A 48 4.73 3.16 2.77
N ASN A 49 3.70 3.99 2.94
CA ASN A 49 3.33 4.55 4.25
C ASN A 49 4.49 5.32 4.91
N ALA A 50 5.28 6.05 4.11
CA ALA A 50 6.43 6.79 4.61
C ALA A 50 5.97 7.85 5.62
N ASN A 51 6.46 7.77 6.85
CA ASN A 51 6.16 8.73 7.93
C ASN A 51 7.44 9.41 8.40
N LYS A 52 7.34 10.34 9.35
CA LYS A 52 8.51 11.07 9.89
C LYS A 52 9.66 10.15 10.31
N SER A 53 9.37 9.03 10.97
CA SER A 53 10.39 8.08 11.41
C SER A 53 11.06 7.36 10.23
N VAL A 54 10.27 6.88 9.26
CA VAL A 54 10.80 6.26 8.04
C VAL A 54 11.70 7.26 7.31
N LEU A 55 11.25 8.49 7.09
CA LEU A 55 12.02 9.50 6.37
C LEU A 55 13.29 9.92 7.12
N ALA A 56 13.23 10.05 8.45
CA ALA A 56 14.40 10.39 9.26
C ALA A 56 15.50 9.33 9.17
N SER A 57 15.15 8.04 9.02
CA SER A 57 16.14 6.98 8.82
C SER A 57 16.85 7.01 7.45
N LEU A 58 16.39 7.85 6.52
CA LEU A 58 16.93 7.94 5.16
C LEU A 58 17.83 9.17 4.95
N VAL A 59 17.80 10.12 5.88
CA VAL A 59 18.64 11.31 5.85
C VAL A 59 19.76 11.09 6.88
N VAL A 60 20.98 10.86 6.38
CA VAL A 60 22.21 10.76 7.17
C VAL A 60 22.63 12.15 7.62
#